data_AF-A0A9P1KEX7-F1
#
_entry.id   AF-A0A9P1KEX7-F1
#
_cell.length_a   1.000
_cell.length_b   1.000
_cell.length_c   1.000
_cell.angle_alpha   90.00
_cell.angle_beta   90.00
_cell.angle_gamma   90.00
#
_symmetry.space_group_name_H-M   'P 1'
#
loop_
_entity.id
_entity.type
_entity.pdbx_description
1 polymer ?
#
loop_
_entity_poly.entity_id
_entity_poly.type
_entity_poly.pdbx_seq_one_letter_code
_entity_poly.pdbx_strand_id
1 'polypeptide(L)'
;MASDRRHLTLSYDCIVSSKTSPGIIVVYKLPQASREEIARMLGLTDLKQTRFYQEAFTEGLQEGRLEGLQEGRLEGRLEGRLEGRQEGRLEGLQEGLQEGLQEGLQEGRQEGREEITRNIVLRLNNLGYASEAIAEILGLPVDEILPILEDSNEG
;
A
#
# COMPACT_ATOMS: atom_id res chain seq x y z
N MET A 1 44.50 -25.32 -59.99
CA MET A 1 44.12 -23.91 -60.16
C MET A 1 42.60 -23.81 -60.21
N ALA A 2 42.08 -22.71 -59.68
CA ALA A 2 40.72 -22.50 -59.19
C ALA A 2 39.65 -22.14 -60.25
N SER A 3 38.43 -21.95 -59.71
CA SER A 3 37.21 -21.25 -60.21
C SER A 3 36.10 -22.18 -60.69
N ASP A 4 35.04 -22.48 -59.92
CA ASP A 4 34.02 -21.64 -59.25
C ASP A 4 33.02 -20.98 -60.21
N ARG A 5 31.77 -21.47 -60.17
CA ARG A 5 30.55 -20.64 -60.14
C ARG A 5 29.32 -21.50 -59.85
N ARG A 6 28.73 -21.23 -58.68
CA ARG A 6 27.49 -21.82 -58.15
C ARG A 6 26.28 -21.15 -58.82
N HIS A 7 25.44 -21.91 -59.50
CA HIS A 7 24.07 -21.52 -59.80
C HIS A 7 23.13 -22.39 -58.96
N LEU A 8 22.68 -21.83 -57.83
CA LEU A 8 21.62 -22.37 -56.99
C LEU A 8 20.27 -22.01 -57.64
N THR A 9 19.77 -22.88 -58.50
CA THR A 9 18.34 -22.91 -58.87
C THR A 9 17.63 -23.78 -57.83
N LEU A 10 17.14 -23.17 -56.77
CA LEU A 10 16.17 -23.80 -55.87
C LEU A 10 14.87 -23.98 -56.67
N SER A 11 14.69 -25.21 -57.16
CA SER A 11 13.44 -25.67 -57.75
C SER A 11 12.32 -25.53 -56.71
N TYR A 12 11.21 -24.93 -57.14
CA TYR A 12 9.96 -24.79 -56.39
C TYR A 12 9.26 -26.16 -56.24
N ASP A 13 9.94 -27.14 -55.68
CA ASP A 13 9.36 -28.41 -55.27
C ASP A 13 9.07 -28.37 -53.78
N CYS A 14 7.92 -27.81 -53.41
CA CYS A 14 7.32 -28.11 -52.11
C CYS A 14 5.78 -28.11 -52.16
N ILE A 15 5.26 -29.25 -52.61
CA ILE A 15 4.10 -29.95 -52.04
C ILE A 15 2.80 -29.13 -51.97
N VAL A 16 2.12 -29.05 -53.12
CA VAL A 16 0.65 -29.10 -53.14
C VAL A 16 0.27 -30.55 -52.86
N SER A 17 -0.09 -30.85 -51.60
CA SER A 17 -0.68 -32.14 -51.23
C SER A 17 -1.96 -32.32 -52.04
N SER A 18 -2.07 -33.47 -52.71
CA SER A 18 -3.04 -33.81 -53.77
C SER A 18 -4.52 -33.89 -53.35
N LYS A 19 -4.94 -33.21 -52.27
CA LYS A 19 -6.34 -33.12 -51.81
C LYS A 19 -6.76 -31.75 -51.27
N THR A 20 -6.06 -30.69 -51.63
CA THR A 20 -6.48 -29.33 -51.31
C THR A 20 -6.73 -28.55 -52.59
N SER A 21 -7.96 -28.06 -52.75
CA SER A 21 -8.36 -27.18 -53.85
C SER A 21 -7.34 -26.04 -54.02
N PRO A 22 -7.05 -25.59 -55.25
CA PRO A 22 -5.95 -24.66 -55.58
C PRO A 22 -6.08 -23.22 -55.02
N GLY A 23 -6.76 -23.03 -53.90
CA GLY A 23 -6.87 -21.77 -53.18
C GLY A 23 -6.92 -21.89 -51.65
N ILE A 24 -6.73 -23.09 -51.06
CA ILE A 24 -6.74 -23.28 -49.61
C ILE A 24 -5.30 -23.40 -49.11
N ILE A 25 -4.78 -22.33 -48.49
CA ILE A 25 -3.45 -22.33 -47.89
C ILE A 25 -3.59 -22.55 -46.38
N VAL A 26 -2.86 -23.55 -45.90
CA VAL A 26 -3.05 -24.13 -44.58
C VAL A 26 -1.90 -23.72 -43.67
N VAL A 27 -2.16 -22.69 -42.84
CA VAL A 27 -1.15 -21.99 -42.02
C VAL A 27 -0.45 -22.92 -41.00
N TYR A 28 -1.12 -23.98 -40.51
CA TYR A 28 -0.51 -24.92 -39.54
C TYR A 28 0.66 -25.75 -40.10
N LYS A 29 0.90 -25.74 -41.42
CA LYS A 29 2.06 -26.40 -42.04
C LYS A 29 3.34 -25.55 -42.01
N LEU A 30 3.29 -24.32 -41.49
CA LEU A 30 4.40 -23.36 -41.47
C LEU A 30 4.65 -22.79 -40.06
N PRO A 31 4.89 -23.61 -39.03
CA PRO A 31 5.00 -23.16 -37.64
C PRO A 31 6.23 -22.30 -37.33
N GLN A 32 7.25 -22.32 -38.20
CA GLN A 32 8.52 -21.61 -38.02
C GLN A 32 8.75 -20.49 -39.05
N ALA A 33 7.82 -20.30 -39.98
CA ALA A 33 7.96 -19.27 -41.00
C ALA A 33 7.70 -17.89 -40.40
N SER A 34 8.54 -16.92 -40.74
CA SER A 34 8.34 -15.54 -40.32
C SER A 34 7.12 -14.93 -41.00
N ARG A 35 6.56 -13.89 -40.38
CA ARG A 35 5.42 -13.13 -40.92
C ARG A 35 5.68 -12.65 -42.36
N GLU A 36 6.91 -12.24 -42.66
CA GLU A 36 7.34 -11.74 -43.97
C GLU A 36 7.44 -12.84 -45.02
N GLU A 37 7.87 -14.03 -44.62
CA GLU A 37 7.92 -15.21 -45.50
C GLU A 37 6.51 -15.72 -45.83
N ILE A 38 5.61 -15.74 -44.84
CA ILE A 38 4.21 -16.09 -45.04
C ILE A 38 3.53 -15.07 -45.96
N ALA A 39 3.77 -13.76 -45.76
CA ALA A 39 3.23 -12.71 -46.64
C ALA A 39 3.68 -12.89 -48.11
N ARG A 40 4.98 -13.17 -48.32
CA ARG A 40 5.55 -13.45 -49.66
C ARG A 40 4.98 -14.73 -50.27
N MET A 41 4.83 -15.81 -49.50
CA MET A 41 4.25 -17.07 -49.98
C MET A 41 2.77 -16.94 -50.39
N LEU A 42 2.01 -16.09 -49.70
CA LEU A 42 0.58 -15.87 -49.95
C LEU A 42 0.29 -14.78 -51.01
N GLY A 43 1.32 -14.11 -51.52
CA GLY A 43 1.14 -12.95 -52.43
C GLY A 43 0.40 -11.77 -51.79
N LEU A 44 0.35 -11.74 -50.45
CA LEU A 44 -0.33 -10.69 -49.69
C LEU A 44 0.66 -9.56 -49.41
N THR A 45 0.42 -8.38 -49.97
CA THR A 45 1.22 -7.18 -49.71
C THR A 45 0.95 -6.58 -48.33
N ASP A 46 -0.23 -6.85 -47.73
CA ASP A 46 -0.57 -6.37 -46.39
C ASP A 46 -1.40 -7.39 -45.59
N LEU A 47 -0.72 -8.21 -44.78
CA LEU A 47 -1.36 -9.15 -43.85
C LEU A 47 -2.28 -8.45 -42.84
N LYS A 48 -2.08 -7.15 -42.56
CA LYS A 48 -2.88 -6.41 -41.58
C LYS A 48 -4.32 -6.16 -42.03
N GLN A 49 -4.59 -6.28 -43.32
CA GLN A 49 -5.93 -6.14 -43.90
C GLN A 49 -6.72 -7.45 -43.87
N THR A 50 -6.10 -8.57 -43.50
CA THR A 50 -6.81 -9.84 -43.36
C THR A 50 -7.73 -9.80 -42.14
N ARG A 51 -8.94 -10.35 -42.27
CA ARG A 51 -9.90 -10.45 -41.15
C ARG A 51 -9.28 -11.16 -39.95
N PHE A 52 -8.55 -12.24 -40.20
CA PHE A 52 -7.83 -12.99 -39.17
C PHE A 52 -6.85 -12.11 -38.37
N TYR A 53 -6.05 -11.27 -39.03
CA TYR A 53 -5.12 -10.38 -38.33
C TYR A 53 -5.85 -9.33 -37.49
N GLN A 54 -6.95 -8.77 -38.02
CA GLN A 54 -7.76 -7.79 -37.31
C GLN A 54 -8.41 -8.41 -36.07
N GLU A 55 -9.00 -9.60 -36.22
CA GLU A 55 -9.63 -10.36 -35.13
C GLU A 55 -8.60 -10.68 -34.04
N ALA A 56 -7.48 -11.29 -34.39
CA ALA A 56 -6.41 -11.62 -33.44
C ALA A 56 -5.84 -10.38 -32.74
N PHE A 57 -5.68 -9.26 -33.47
CA PHE A 57 -5.24 -8.00 -32.88
C PHE A 57 -6.28 -7.42 -31.92
N THR A 58 -7.57 -7.46 -32.28
CA THR A 58 -8.64 -6.99 -31.40
C THR A 58 -8.79 -7.84 -30.15
N GLU A 59 -8.64 -9.16 -30.27
CA GLU A 59 -8.67 -10.11 -29.16
C GLU A 59 -7.49 -9.84 -28.22
N GLY A 60 -6.26 -9.78 -28.73
CA GLY A 60 -5.09 -9.47 -27.90
C GLY A 60 -5.15 -8.08 -27.24
N LEU A 61 -5.75 -7.08 -27.90
CA LEU A 61 -5.99 -5.77 -27.29
C LEU A 61 -7.04 -5.83 -26.16
N GLN A 62 -8.10 -6.62 -26.34
CA GLN A 62 -9.13 -6.81 -25.32
C GLN A 62 -8.57 -7.57 -24.12
N GLU A 63 -7.85 -8.66 -24.36
CA GLU A 63 -7.18 -9.46 -23.32
C GLU A 63 -6.18 -8.60 -22.55
N GLY A 64 -5.23 -7.95 -23.23
CA GLY A 64 -4.23 -7.10 -22.57
C GLY A 64 -4.85 -5.93 -21.80
N ARG A 65 -5.98 -5.39 -22.27
CA ARG A 65 -6.73 -4.36 -21.52
C ARG A 65 -7.38 -4.93 -20.28
N LEU A 66 -7.98 -6.11 -20.36
CA LEU A 66 -8.65 -6.77 -19.23
C LEU A 66 -7.63 -7.19 -18.17
N GLU A 67 -6.53 -7.82 -18.59
CA GLU A 67 -5.43 -8.22 -17.73
C GLU A 67 -4.80 -7.01 -17.05
N GLY A 68 -4.42 -5.98 -17.80
CA GLY A 68 -3.84 -4.76 -17.22
C GLY A 68 -4.78 -4.03 -16.25
N LEU A 69 -6.09 -4.04 -16.49
CA LEU A 69 -7.09 -3.49 -15.55
C LEU A 69 -7.21 -4.34 -14.28
N GLN A 70 -7.14 -5.67 -14.42
CA GLN A 70 -7.26 -6.59 -13.31
C GLN A 70 -6.01 -6.54 -12.42
N GLU A 71 -4.83 -6.61 -13.02
CA GLU A 71 -3.53 -6.50 -12.35
C GLU A 71 -3.39 -5.15 -11.67
N GLY A 72 -3.55 -4.04 -12.40
CA GLY A 72 -3.42 -2.69 -11.83
C GLY A 72 -4.43 -2.42 -10.71
N ARG A 73 -5.63 -2.99 -10.77
CA ARG A 73 -6.61 -2.90 -9.67
C ARG A 73 -6.19 -3.72 -8.45
N LEU A 74 -5.65 -4.92 -8.66
CA LEU A 74 -5.21 -5.79 -7.57
C LEU A 74 -3.98 -5.20 -6.87
N GLU A 75 -2.98 -4.78 -7.64
CA GLU A 75 -1.76 -4.14 -7.16
C GLU A 75 -2.10 -2.85 -6.39
N GLY A 76 -2.82 -1.92 -7.02
CA GLY A 76 -3.18 -0.65 -6.37
C GLY A 76 -4.03 -0.84 -5.10
N ARG A 77 -4.85 -1.89 -5.03
CA ARG A 77 -5.61 -2.23 -3.81
C ARG A 77 -4.70 -2.81 -2.73
N LEU A 78 -3.74 -3.66 -3.09
CA LEU A 78 -2.81 -4.27 -2.15
C LEU A 78 -1.86 -3.22 -1.58
N GLU A 79 -1.24 -2.42 -2.44
CA GLU A 79 -0.33 -1.33 -2.07
C GLU A 79 -1.05 -0.31 -1.20
N GLY A 80 -2.18 0.25 -1.66
CA GLY A 80 -2.92 1.25 -0.88
C GLY A 80 -3.44 0.72 0.47
N ARG A 81 -3.75 -0.58 0.58
CA ARG A 81 -4.11 -1.20 1.87
C ARG A 81 -2.90 -1.37 2.79
N LEU A 82 -1.74 -1.75 2.25
CA LEU A 82 -0.52 -1.95 3.03
C LEU A 82 0.00 -0.61 3.55
N GLU A 83 0.13 0.37 2.66
CA GLU A 83 0.59 1.72 2.98
C GLU A 83 -0.36 2.38 3.99
N GLY A 84 -1.66 2.45 3.69
CA GLY A 84 -2.63 3.08 4.59
C GLY A 84 -2.73 2.40 5.97
N ARG A 85 -2.49 1.09 6.05
CA ARG A 85 -2.42 0.39 7.35
C ARG A 85 -1.14 0.73 8.10
N GLN A 86 -0.01 0.82 7.40
CA GLN A 86 1.27 1.12 8.01
C GLN A 86 1.31 2.56 8.53
N GLU A 87 0.90 3.51 7.70
CA GLU A 87 0.80 4.93 8.04
C GLU A 87 -0.15 5.14 9.22
N GLY A 88 -1.41 4.67 9.11
CA GLY A 88 -2.38 4.84 10.19
C GLY A 88 -1.97 4.17 11.50
N ARG A 89 -1.18 3.09 11.46
CA ARG A 89 -0.62 2.48 12.68
C ARG A 89 0.49 3.32 13.29
N LEU A 90 1.39 3.87 12.48
CA LEU A 90 2.49 4.69 12.94
C LEU A 90 1.99 6.00 13.53
N GLU A 91 1.08 6.68 12.82
CA GLU A 91 0.45 7.92 13.28
C GLU A 91 -0.32 7.68 14.59
N GLY A 92 -1.22 6.69 14.63
CA GLY A 92 -2.00 6.41 15.83
C GLY A 92 -1.14 5.98 17.04
N LEU A 93 -0.01 5.31 16.82
CA LEU A 93 0.93 4.99 17.90
C LEU A 93 1.68 6.22 18.40
N GLN A 94 2.11 7.09 17.50
CA GLN A 94 2.83 8.32 17.84
C GLN A 94 1.93 9.28 18.63
N GLU A 95 0.72 9.53 18.11
CA GLU A 95 -0.26 10.40 18.76
C GLU A 95 -0.66 9.83 20.13
N GLY A 96 -1.06 8.56 20.19
CA GLY A 96 -1.47 7.94 21.46
C GLY A 96 -0.36 7.89 22.51
N LEU A 97 0.90 7.70 22.11
CA LEU A 97 2.04 7.75 23.04
C LEU A 97 2.31 9.17 23.54
N GLN A 98 2.23 10.16 22.64
CA GLN A 98 2.48 11.55 23.00
C GLN A 98 1.40 12.07 23.96
N GLU A 99 0.14 11.84 23.64
CA GLU A 99 -1.00 12.22 24.47
C GLU A 99 -0.94 11.51 25.82
N GLY A 100 -0.81 10.18 25.83
CA GLY A 100 -0.77 9.41 27.07
C GLY A 100 0.41 9.76 27.98
N LEU A 101 1.59 10.06 27.40
CA LEU A 101 2.74 10.52 28.19
C LEU A 101 2.51 11.92 28.76
N GLN A 102 1.97 12.83 27.96
CA GLN A 102 1.72 14.20 28.39
C GLN A 102 0.66 14.26 29.49
N GLU A 103 -0.44 13.53 29.34
CA GLU A 103 -1.50 13.43 30.33
C GLU A 103 -0.98 12.78 31.61
N GLY A 104 -0.33 11.62 31.52
CA GLY A 104 0.19 10.91 32.70
C GLY A 104 1.26 11.71 33.46
N LEU A 105 2.10 12.49 32.77
CA LEU A 105 3.07 13.38 33.43
C LEU A 105 2.39 14.56 34.13
N GLN A 106 1.33 15.13 33.55
CA GLN A 106 0.61 16.24 34.16
C GLN A 106 -0.20 15.78 35.36
N GLU A 107 -0.94 14.68 35.22
CA GLU A 107 -1.72 14.07 36.29
C GLU A 107 -0.81 13.66 37.45
N GLY A 108 0.25 12.88 37.19
CA GLY A 108 1.17 12.46 38.25
C GLY A 108 1.91 13.63 38.93
N ARG A 109 2.17 14.73 38.20
CA ARG A 109 2.74 15.96 38.81
C ARG A 109 1.73 16.68 39.68
N GLN A 110 0.46 16.71 39.28
CA GLN A 110 -0.61 17.35 40.04
C GLN A 110 -0.93 16.53 41.28
N GLU A 111 -1.14 15.22 41.14
CA GLU A 111 -1.35 14.28 42.25
C GLU A 111 -0.21 14.36 43.27
N GLY A 112 1.05 14.33 42.81
CA GLY A 112 2.20 14.44 43.71
C GLY A 112 2.26 15.79 44.45
N ARG A 113 1.83 16.88 43.81
CA ARG A 113 1.74 18.21 44.46
C ARG A 113 0.63 18.25 45.50
N GLU A 114 -0.52 17.69 45.18
CA GLU A 114 -1.66 17.59 46.09
C GLU A 114 -1.32 16.71 47.29
N GLU A 115 -0.65 15.56 47.07
CA GLU A 115 -0.21 14.67 48.13
C GLU A 115 0.80 15.36 49.07
N ILE A 116 1.80 16.06 48.51
CA ILE A 116 2.76 16.82 49.32
C ILE A 116 2.03 17.92 50.12
N THR A 117 1.16 18.68 49.48
CA THR A 117 0.39 19.75 50.12
C THR A 117 -0.47 19.19 51.25
N ARG A 118 -1.23 18.12 50.99
CA ARG A 118 -2.03 17.40 51.99
C ARG A 118 -1.18 16.99 53.18
N ASN A 119 -0.06 16.32 52.95
CA ASN A 119 0.83 15.87 54.02
C ASN A 119 1.37 17.03 54.88
N ILE A 120 1.72 18.16 54.25
CA ILE A 120 2.19 19.34 54.99
C ILE A 120 1.07 19.95 55.84
N VAL A 121 -0.13 20.12 55.26
CA VAL A 121 -1.31 20.63 55.96
C VAL A 121 -1.62 19.80 57.21
N LEU A 122 -1.70 18.47 57.06
CA LEU A 122 -1.99 17.56 58.17
C LEU A 122 -0.90 17.61 59.25
N ARG A 123 0.37 17.70 58.84
CA ARG A 123 1.47 17.79 59.80
C ARG A 123 1.45 19.09 60.59
N LEU A 124 1.14 20.22 59.96
CA LEU A 124 1.03 21.51 60.66
C LEU A 124 -0.19 21.52 61.60
N ASN A 125 -1.32 20.97 61.17
CA ASN A 125 -2.51 20.84 62.03
C ASN A 125 -2.21 20.00 63.28
N ASN A 126 -1.53 18.86 63.12
CA ASN A 126 -1.11 18.00 64.23
C ASN A 126 -0.11 18.66 65.19
N LEU A 127 0.64 19.67 64.74
CA LEU A 127 1.51 20.49 65.58
C LEU A 127 0.75 21.62 66.31
N GLY A 128 -0.56 21.74 66.10
CA GLY A 128 -1.44 22.72 66.75
C GLY A 128 -1.51 24.07 66.06
N TYR A 129 -1.07 24.18 64.80
CA TYR A 129 -1.27 25.40 64.02
C TYR A 129 -2.76 25.53 63.64
N ALA A 130 -3.31 26.75 63.79
CA ALA A 130 -4.66 27.06 63.34
C ALA A 130 -4.74 27.07 61.80
N SER A 131 -5.91 26.76 61.24
CA SER A 131 -6.17 26.73 59.80
C SER A 131 -5.78 28.02 59.07
N GLU A 132 -6.00 29.17 59.69
CA GLU A 132 -5.64 30.48 59.15
C GLU A 132 -4.13 30.67 59.05
N ALA A 133 -3.37 30.17 60.03
CA ALA A 133 -1.91 30.24 60.02
C ALA A 133 -1.32 29.26 59.00
N ILE A 134 -1.93 28.08 58.81
CA ILE A 134 -1.51 27.12 57.78
C ILE A 134 -1.74 27.71 56.38
N ALA A 135 -2.88 28.38 56.17
CA ALA A 135 -3.20 29.11 54.94
C ALA A 135 -2.16 30.18 54.61
N GLU A 136 -1.77 30.97 55.61
CA GLU A 136 -0.72 31.99 55.46
C GLU A 136 0.65 31.38 55.12
N ILE A 137 1.07 30.30 55.81
CA ILE A 137 2.36 29.62 55.57
C ILE A 137 2.46 29.06 54.15
N LEU A 138 1.37 28.47 53.65
CA LEU A 138 1.34 27.81 52.35
C LEU A 138 0.96 28.76 51.21
N GLY A 139 0.47 29.97 51.53
CA GLY A 139 -0.05 30.92 50.54
C GLY A 139 -1.31 30.39 49.83
N LEU A 140 -2.08 29.55 50.51
CA LEU A 140 -3.31 28.94 49.99
C LEU A 140 -4.52 29.55 50.69
N PRO A 141 -5.68 29.64 50.03
CA PRO A 141 -6.90 30.09 50.69
C PRO A 141 -7.35 29.07 51.74
N VAL A 142 -7.96 29.56 52.82
CA VAL A 142 -8.47 28.71 53.91
C VAL A 142 -9.48 27.68 53.38
N ASP A 143 -10.29 28.06 52.38
CA ASP A 143 -11.28 27.20 51.74
C ASP A 143 -10.66 25.96 51.05
N GLU A 144 -9.39 26.01 50.63
CA GLU A 144 -8.67 24.85 50.07
C GLU A 144 -8.09 23.94 51.16
N ILE A 145 -7.89 24.46 52.37
CA ILE A 145 -7.31 23.71 53.50
C ILE A 145 -8.38 22.99 54.31
N LEU A 146 -9.56 23.59 54.46
CA LEU A 146 -10.65 23.02 55.26
C LEU A 146 -11.04 21.58 54.82
N PRO A 147 -11.25 21.29 53.52
CA PRO A 147 -11.60 19.94 53.08
C PRO A 147 -10.54 18.90 53.45
N ILE A 148 -9.25 19.26 53.37
CA ILE A 148 -8.13 18.37 53.71
C ILE A 148 -8.16 17.98 55.19
N LEU A 149 -8.52 18.92 56.06
CA LEU A 149 -8.62 18.70 57.51
C LEU A 149 -9.90 17.95 57.90
N GLU A 150 -10.99 18.17 57.17
CA GLU A 150 -12.27 17.47 57.35
C GLU A 150 -12.14 15.98 56.98
N ASP A 151 -11.55 15.67 55.82
CA ASP A 151 -11.32 14.29 55.36
C ASP A 151 -10.50 13.44 56.35
N SER A 152 -9.65 14.08 57.16
CA SER A 152 -8.79 13.39 58.14
C SER A 152 -9.48 13.09 59.46
N ASN A 153 -10.63 13.72 59.74
CA ASN A 153 -11.42 13.48 60.94
C ASN A 153 -12.53 12.43 60.72
N GLU A 154 -12.76 12.01 59.47
CA GLU A 154 -13.79 11.01 59.10
C GLU A 154 -13.26 9.57 58.94
N GLY A 155 -11.94 9.36 59.07
CA GLY A 155 -11.28 8.04 59.04
C GLY A 155 -10.82 7.55 60.41
#